data_AF-A0A1H8RPX4-F1
#
_entry.id   AF-A0A1H8RPX4-F1
#
_cell.length_a   1.000
_cell.length_b   1.000
_cell.length_c   1.000
_cell.angle_alpha   90.00
_cell.angle_beta   90.00
_cell.angle_gamma   90.00
#
_symmetry.space_group_name_H-M   'P 1'
#
loop_
_entity.id
_entity.type
_entity.pdbx_description
1 polymer ?
#
loop_
_entity_poly.entity_id
_entity_poly.type
_entity_poly.pdbx_seq_one_letter_code
_entity_poly.pdbx_strand_id
1 'polypeptide(L)'
;MLAPPTGTTALRPAAPWRRRNIVAAVVTALLASLLLVVPLRSAHAADTLLSQGKTATASSTENAGTPASAAVDGNTGTRWSSAASDPQWLQVDLGASATISSVTLNWETAYGTAFK
;
A
#
# COMPACT_ATOMS: atom_id res chain seq x y z
N MET A 1 -11.81 87.06 54.44
CA MET A 1 -10.55 86.31 54.66
C MET A 1 -10.98 84.97 55.27
N LEU A 2 -10.98 83.79 54.65
CA LEU A 2 -10.19 83.18 53.57
C LEU A 2 -11.09 82.50 52.50
N ALA A 3 -10.46 82.13 51.37
CA ALA A 3 -10.98 81.55 50.13
C ALA A 3 -11.23 80.00 50.17
N PRO A 4 -11.83 79.38 49.12
CA PRO A 4 -12.26 77.97 49.04
C PRO A 4 -11.15 77.03 48.49
N PRO A 5 -11.38 75.69 48.35
CA PRO A 5 -11.50 75.14 46.99
C PRO A 5 -12.35 73.84 46.76
N THR A 6 -13.01 73.83 45.60
CA THR A 6 -13.10 72.81 44.53
C THR A 6 -13.28 71.31 44.82
N GLY A 7 -14.39 70.77 44.29
CA GLY A 7 -14.59 69.33 44.08
C GLY A 7 -13.67 68.76 43.01
N THR A 8 -13.25 67.51 43.21
CA THR A 8 -12.44 66.74 42.26
C THR A 8 -13.07 65.37 42.07
N THR A 9 -13.58 65.13 40.86
CA THR A 9 -14.00 63.82 40.34
C THR A 9 -12.78 62.89 40.28
N ALA A 10 -12.76 61.83 41.08
CA ALA A 10 -11.73 60.79 41.03
C ALA A 10 -12.31 59.49 40.42
N LEU A 11 -11.53 58.90 39.53
CA LEU A 11 -11.89 57.89 38.55
C LEU A 11 -12.07 56.49 39.18
N ARG A 12 -13.03 55.72 38.65
CA ARG A 12 -13.30 54.31 38.99
C ARG A 12 -12.11 53.41 38.60
N PRO A 13 -11.60 52.54 39.49
CA PRO A 13 -10.74 51.44 39.06
C PRO A 13 -11.60 50.27 38.55
N ALA A 14 -11.28 49.82 37.33
CA ALA A 14 -11.84 48.63 36.71
C ALA A 14 -11.32 47.34 37.36
N ALA A 15 -12.20 46.36 37.54
CA ALA A 15 -11.85 45.03 38.05
C ALA A 15 -11.13 44.20 36.96
N PRO A 16 -9.98 43.56 37.25
CA PRO A 16 -9.37 42.63 36.30
C PRO A 16 -9.99 41.23 36.42
N TRP A 17 -10.93 40.93 35.54
CA TRP A 17 -11.34 39.57 35.19
C TRP A 17 -10.21 38.81 34.46
N ARG A 18 -10.16 37.49 34.66
CA ARG A 18 -9.51 36.48 33.79
C ARG A 18 -7.98 36.52 33.65
N ARG A 19 -7.29 35.77 34.51
CA ARG A 19 -5.98 35.18 34.20
C ARG A 19 -5.86 33.80 34.83
N ARG A 20 -6.31 32.76 34.11
CA ARG A 20 -6.15 31.30 34.39
C ARG A 20 -7.20 30.63 33.49
N ASN A 21 -6.93 29.93 32.39
CA ASN A 21 -5.90 28.95 32.12
C ASN A 21 -5.73 28.85 30.59
N ILE A 22 -4.64 29.36 30.02
CA ILE A 22 -4.34 29.24 28.57
C ILE A 22 -3.49 27.98 28.28
N VAL A 23 -2.93 27.34 29.32
CA VAL A 23 -2.03 26.18 29.18
C VAL A 23 -2.73 24.94 28.61
N ALA A 24 -4.04 24.78 28.83
CA ALA A 24 -4.78 23.61 28.34
C ALA A 24 -5.00 23.57 26.81
N ALA A 25 -4.82 24.70 26.11
CA ALA A 25 -5.08 24.79 24.66
C ALA A 25 -3.89 24.36 23.79
N VAL A 26 -2.67 24.30 24.34
CA VAL A 26 -1.45 24.02 23.56
C VAL A 26 -1.21 22.52 23.40
N VAL A 27 -1.60 21.70 24.38
CA VAL A 27 -1.40 20.24 24.36
C VAL A 27 -2.39 19.53 23.42
N THR A 28 -3.65 20.00 23.35
CA THR A 28 -4.65 19.48 22.41
C THR A 28 -4.36 19.88 20.97
N ALA A 29 -3.79 21.06 20.73
CA ALA A 29 -3.37 21.49 19.40
C ALA A 29 -2.20 20.64 18.83
N LEU A 30 -1.30 20.14 19.69
CA LEU A 30 -0.18 19.26 19.31
C LEU A 30 -0.61 17.80 19.05
N LEU A 31 -1.60 17.29 19.79
CA LEU A 31 -2.20 15.97 19.51
C LEU A 31 -3.10 15.98 18.27
N ALA A 32 -3.81 17.09 18.02
CA ALA A 32 -4.63 17.25 16.82
C ALA A 32 -3.79 17.49 15.55
N SER A 33 -2.61 18.13 15.67
CA SER A 33 -1.71 18.36 14.52
C SER A 33 -0.91 17.11 14.12
N LEU A 34 -0.69 16.16 15.03
CA LEU A 34 -0.02 14.89 14.71
C LEU A 34 -0.86 13.94 13.83
N LEU A 35 -2.17 14.17 13.73
CA LEU A 35 -3.10 13.39 12.89
C LEU A 35 -3.28 13.93 11.46
N LEU A 36 -2.72 15.09 11.11
CA LEU A 36 -2.96 15.78 9.84
C LEU A 36 -1.91 15.55 8.74
N VAL A 37 -0.83 14.80 9.05
CA VAL A 37 0.28 14.54 8.10
C VAL A 37 0.64 13.06 8.04
N VAL A 38 -0.36 12.17 8.11
CA VAL A 38 -0.15 10.79 7.68
C VAL A 38 -0.45 10.76 6.19
N PRO A 39 0.54 10.66 5.28
CA PRO A 39 0.22 10.29 3.91
C PRO A 39 -0.43 8.91 4.00
N LEU A 40 -1.69 8.81 3.57
CA LEU A 40 -2.26 7.53 3.19
C LEU A 40 -1.43 7.05 2.00
N ARG A 41 -0.28 6.45 2.29
CA ARG A 41 0.36 5.58 1.30
C ARG A 41 -0.67 4.49 1.10
N SER A 42 -1.41 4.56 -0.01
CA SER A 42 -2.13 3.39 -0.48
C SER A 42 -1.11 2.27 -0.43
N ALA A 43 -1.37 1.25 0.39
CA ALA A 43 -0.62 0.02 0.29
C ALA A 43 -0.83 -0.41 -1.17
N HIS A 44 0.21 -0.29 -1.99
CA HIS A 44 0.26 -1.00 -3.26
C HIS A 44 0.35 -2.45 -2.84
N ALA A 45 -0.79 -3.11 -2.70
CA ALA A 45 -0.81 -4.56 -2.79
C ALA A 45 -0.10 -4.87 -4.11
N ALA A 46 0.88 -5.77 -4.09
CA ALA A 46 1.46 -6.27 -5.33
C ALA A 46 0.32 -6.65 -6.28
N ASP A 47 0.47 -6.34 -7.56
CA ASP A 47 -0.52 -6.72 -8.57
C ASP A 47 -0.91 -8.18 -8.34
N THR A 48 -2.21 -8.45 -8.27
CA THR A 48 -2.71 -9.79 -7.97
C THR A 48 -2.32 -10.71 -9.12
N LEU A 49 -1.44 -11.66 -8.86
CA LEU A 49 -1.01 -12.63 -9.86
C LEU A 49 -2.14 -13.63 -10.13
N LEU A 50 -2.88 -13.39 -11.22
CA LEU A 50 -4.08 -14.17 -11.57
C LEU A 50 -3.81 -15.67 -11.74
N SER A 51 -2.58 -16.04 -12.11
CA SER A 51 -2.16 -17.42 -12.37
C SER A 51 -1.77 -18.19 -11.12
N GLN A 52 -1.42 -17.53 -10.00
CA GLN A 52 -0.83 -18.24 -8.86
C GLN A 52 -1.81 -19.23 -8.24
N GLY A 53 -1.35 -20.46 -8.02
CA GLY A 53 -2.12 -21.57 -7.45
C GLY A 53 -3.25 -22.08 -8.36
N LYS A 54 -3.31 -21.63 -9.62
CA LYS A 54 -4.29 -22.10 -10.60
C LYS A 54 -3.91 -23.45 -11.18
N THR A 55 -4.89 -24.13 -11.77
CA THR A 55 -4.65 -25.36 -12.51
C THR A 55 -3.83 -25.06 -13.76
N ALA A 56 -2.73 -25.76 -13.93
CA ALA A 56 -1.89 -25.68 -15.12
C ALA A 56 -1.78 -27.05 -15.80
N THR A 57 -1.89 -27.07 -17.13
CA THR A 57 -1.69 -28.23 -18.00
C THR A 57 -0.63 -27.90 -19.05
N ALA A 58 0.03 -28.91 -19.61
CA ALA A 58 1.06 -28.72 -20.62
C ALA A 58 1.00 -29.80 -21.69
N SER A 59 1.60 -29.53 -22.85
CA SER A 59 1.80 -30.51 -23.93
C SER A 59 2.64 -31.71 -23.49
N SER A 60 3.61 -31.46 -22.62
CA SER A 60 4.51 -32.47 -22.07
C SER A 60 5.14 -31.98 -20.77
N THR A 61 5.83 -32.90 -20.10
CA THR A 61 6.73 -32.62 -18.98
C THR A 61 8.01 -33.39 -19.21
N GLU A 62 9.17 -32.79 -18.97
CA GLU A 62 10.48 -33.45 -19.07
C GLU A 62 10.52 -34.69 -18.19
N ASN A 63 10.09 -34.56 -16.93
CA ASN A 63 9.98 -35.63 -15.95
C ASN A 63 8.99 -35.24 -14.83
N ALA A 64 8.77 -36.16 -13.88
CA ALA A 64 7.83 -35.97 -12.77
C ALA A 64 8.22 -34.82 -11.81
N GLY A 65 9.49 -34.40 -11.79
CA GLY A 65 9.99 -33.30 -10.97
C GLY A 65 9.78 -31.90 -11.57
N THR A 66 9.34 -31.80 -12.82
CA THR A 66 9.07 -30.53 -13.51
C THR A 66 7.64 -30.43 -14.04
N PRO A 67 6.62 -30.62 -13.18
CA PRO A 67 5.22 -30.65 -13.60
C PRO A 67 4.73 -29.27 -14.03
N ALA A 68 3.64 -29.22 -14.81
CA ALA A 68 3.01 -27.96 -15.22
C ALA A 68 2.62 -27.06 -14.04
N SER A 69 2.19 -27.66 -12.92
CA SER A 69 1.81 -26.93 -11.70
C SER A 69 2.96 -26.11 -11.10
N ALA A 70 4.20 -26.52 -11.31
CA ALA A 70 5.38 -25.82 -10.81
C ALA A 70 5.62 -24.46 -11.49
N ALA A 71 4.95 -24.18 -12.62
CA ALA A 71 5.03 -22.85 -13.25
C ALA A 71 4.22 -21.77 -12.51
N VAL A 72 3.30 -22.17 -11.63
CA VAL A 72 2.32 -21.26 -11.00
C VAL A 72 2.19 -21.47 -9.48
N ASP A 73 3.08 -22.25 -8.86
CA ASP A 73 3.02 -22.59 -7.43
C ASP A 73 3.53 -21.46 -6.50
N GLY A 74 4.10 -20.39 -7.06
CA GLY A 74 4.65 -19.25 -6.32
C GLY A 74 6.05 -19.49 -5.75
N ASN A 75 6.70 -20.61 -6.10
CA ASN A 75 8.05 -20.93 -5.67
C ASN A 75 9.04 -20.76 -6.83
N THR A 76 9.97 -19.81 -6.72
CA THR A 76 10.97 -19.55 -7.78
C THR A 76 12.07 -20.61 -7.86
N GLY A 77 12.08 -21.60 -6.97
CA GLY A 77 12.99 -22.74 -7.00
C GLY A 77 12.42 -23.98 -7.71
N THR A 78 11.16 -23.93 -8.14
CA THR A 78 10.50 -24.99 -8.92
C THR A 78 10.18 -24.48 -10.33
N ARG A 79 10.04 -25.39 -11.30
CA ARG A 79 9.73 -25.02 -12.69
C ARG A 79 8.97 -26.12 -13.42
N TRP A 80 8.20 -25.73 -14.43
CA TRP A 80 7.83 -26.63 -15.51
C TRP A 80 8.97 -26.74 -16.53
N SER A 81 9.17 -27.93 -17.09
CA SER A 81 10.08 -28.19 -18.21
C SER A 81 9.37 -29.11 -19.19
N SER A 82 9.52 -28.86 -20.49
CA SER A 82 8.92 -29.68 -21.55
C SER A 82 9.83 -30.84 -21.95
N ALA A 83 9.32 -31.74 -22.78
CA ALA A 83 10.18 -32.59 -23.59
C ALA A 83 11.06 -31.73 -24.53
N ALA A 84 12.21 -32.26 -24.95
CA ALA A 84 13.14 -31.62 -25.87
C ALA A 84 12.67 -31.74 -27.34
N SER A 85 11.50 -31.19 -27.63
CA SER A 85 10.92 -31.14 -28.97
C SER A 85 10.05 -29.91 -29.11
N ASP A 86 9.90 -29.39 -30.33
CA ASP A 86 9.03 -28.24 -30.61
C ASP A 86 7.83 -28.66 -31.48
N PRO A 87 6.65 -28.03 -31.32
CA PRO A 87 6.32 -26.98 -30.33
C PRO A 87 5.86 -27.54 -28.98
N GLN A 88 5.99 -26.73 -27.92
CA GLN A 88 5.47 -27.03 -26.58
C GLN A 88 4.57 -25.90 -26.09
N TRP A 89 3.60 -26.25 -25.24
CA TRP A 89 2.68 -25.29 -24.67
C TRP A 89 2.42 -25.57 -23.18
N LEU A 90 2.14 -24.50 -22.44
CA LEU A 90 1.64 -24.49 -21.07
C LEU A 90 0.34 -23.68 -21.06
N GLN A 91 -0.71 -24.21 -20.45
CA GLN A 91 -2.01 -23.57 -20.30
C GLN A 91 -2.32 -23.42 -18.81
N VAL A 92 -2.81 -22.25 -18.43
CA VAL A 92 -3.26 -21.96 -17.06
C VAL A 92 -4.74 -21.62 -17.09
N ASP A 93 -5.55 -22.36 -16.34
CA ASP A 93 -6.97 -22.08 -16.18
C ASP A 93 -7.18 -21.08 -15.03
N LEU A 94 -7.52 -19.84 -15.38
CA LEU A 94 -7.76 -18.77 -14.40
C LEU A 94 -9.05 -18.98 -13.59
N GLY A 95 -9.93 -19.90 -14.01
CA GLY A 95 -11.21 -20.23 -13.38
C GLY A 95 -12.36 -19.26 -13.67
N ALA A 96 -12.06 -18.09 -14.26
CA ALA A 96 -13.03 -17.13 -14.77
C ALA A 96 -12.37 -16.24 -15.82
N SER A 97 -13.18 -15.57 -16.65
CA SER A 97 -12.68 -14.53 -17.55
C SER A 97 -12.09 -13.37 -16.75
N ALA A 98 -10.87 -12.97 -17.10
CA ALA A 98 -10.17 -11.87 -16.47
C ALA A 98 -9.49 -10.98 -17.53
N THR A 99 -9.37 -9.70 -17.23
CA THR A 99 -8.55 -8.79 -18.03
C THR A 99 -7.08 -8.99 -17.66
N ILE A 100 -6.27 -9.41 -18.62
CA ILE A 100 -4.83 -9.61 -18.44
C ILE A 100 -4.12 -8.31 -18.84
N SER A 101 -3.41 -7.70 -17.90
CA SER A 101 -2.60 -6.50 -18.15
C SER A 101 -1.18 -6.83 -18.60
N SER A 102 -0.63 -7.96 -18.15
CA SER A 102 0.71 -8.42 -18.48
C SER A 102 0.86 -9.92 -18.28
N VAL A 103 1.88 -10.49 -18.93
CA VAL A 103 2.36 -11.86 -18.70
C VAL A 103 3.86 -11.76 -18.45
N THR A 104 4.33 -12.34 -17.35
CA THR A 104 5.75 -12.42 -17.02
C THR A 104 6.18 -13.87 -16.99
N LEU A 105 7.23 -14.19 -17.75
CA LEU A 105 7.83 -15.52 -17.78
C LEU A 105 9.18 -15.46 -17.07
N ASN A 106 9.30 -16.18 -15.95
CA ASN A 106 10.55 -16.35 -15.25
C ASN A 106 11.23 -17.63 -15.77
N TRP A 107 12.27 -17.45 -16.57
CA TRP A 107 12.95 -18.55 -17.25
C TRP A 107 14.22 -19.00 -16.53
N GLU A 108 14.54 -20.27 -16.71
CA GLU A 108 15.88 -20.79 -16.44
C GLU A 108 16.84 -20.56 -17.61
N THR A 109 18.10 -20.98 -17.47
CA THR A 109 19.10 -20.88 -18.54
C THR A 109 18.69 -21.63 -19.81
N ALA A 110 17.91 -22.70 -19.68
CA ALA A 110 17.26 -23.37 -20.80
C ALA A 110 15.87 -22.75 -21.02
N TYR A 111 15.78 -21.76 -21.92
CA TYR A 111 14.56 -21.00 -22.18
C TYR A 111 14.10 -21.13 -23.64
N GLY A 112 12.79 -20.97 -23.86
CA GLY A 112 12.23 -20.89 -25.21
C GLY A 112 12.70 -19.61 -25.90
N THR A 113 13.28 -19.74 -27.09
CA THR A 113 13.77 -18.59 -27.87
C THR A 113 12.65 -17.86 -28.63
N ALA A 114 11.45 -18.46 -28.69
CA ALA A 114 10.24 -17.86 -29.22
C ALA A 114 9.02 -18.33 -28.43
N PHE A 115 8.06 -17.44 -28.21
CA PHE A 115 6.78 -17.69 -27.53
C PHE A 115 5.68 -16.82 -28.15
N LYS A 116 4.42 -17.23 -27.98
CA LYS A 116 3.23 -16.56 -28.51
C LYS A 116 2.10 -16.63 -27.50
#